data_AF-A0A9E0Y894-F1
#
_entry.id   AF-A0A9E0Y894-F1
#
_cell.length_a   1.000
_cell.length_b   1.000
_cell.length_c   1.000
_cell.angle_alpha   90.00
_cell.angle_beta   90.00
_cell.angle_gamma   90.00
#
_symmetry.space_group_name_H-M   'P 1'
#
loop_
_entity.id
_entity.type
_entity.pdbx_description
1 polymer ?
#
loop_
_entity_poly.entity_id
_entity_poly.type
_entity_poly.pdbx_seq_one_letter_code
_entity_poly.pdbx_strand_id
1 'polypeptide(L)' 'MKFTNLAGLPENEFEVLEKELAKLKLLGQVLAWAGAQPKGVCLPQIVAEVVTQDEFTHDVVIPYKDFFLVFDTT' A
#
# COMPACT_ATOMS: atom_id res chain seq x y z
N MET A 1 0.03 -7.75 10.28
CA MET A 1 -0.63 -6.56 9.71
C MET A 1 -2.12 -6.85 9.63
N LYS A 2 -2.99 -5.90 9.98
CA LYS A 2 -4.45 -6.06 9.88
C LYS A 2 -4.91 -5.36 8.60
N PHE A 3 -5.66 -6.05 7.74
CA PHE A 3 -6.19 -5.48 6.49
C PHE A 3 -7.65 -5.09 6.66
N THR A 4 -8.04 -3.96 6.08
CA THR A 4 -9.42 -3.46 6.08
C THR A 4 -9.77 -2.97 4.69
N ASN A 5 -10.87 -3.48 4.12
CA ASN A 5 -11.35 -3.09 2.80
C ASN A 5 -12.28 -1.88 2.91
N LEU A 6 -11.73 -0.67 2.85
CA LEU A 6 -12.51 0.58 2.84
C LEU A 6 -12.93 1.01 1.43
N ALA A 7 -12.29 0.46 0.39
CA ALA A 7 -12.61 0.75 -1.01
C ALA A 7 -13.82 -0.04 -1.52
N GLY A 8 -14.35 -1.01 -0.75
CA GLY A 8 -15.48 -1.83 -1.15
C GLY A 8 -15.14 -2.84 -2.25
N LEU A 9 -13.90 -3.31 -2.31
CA LEU A 9 -13.46 -4.31 -3.29
C LEU A 9 -14.25 -5.63 -3.15
N PRO A 10 -14.50 -6.35 -4.25
CA PRO A 10 -15.00 -7.71 -4.19
C PRO A 10 -14.11 -8.62 -3.33
N GLU A 11 -14.70 -9.53 -2.57
CA GLU A 11 -14.00 -10.38 -1.58
C GLU A 11 -12.86 -11.20 -2.21
N ASN A 12 -13.09 -11.74 -3.41
CA ASN A 12 -12.08 -12.48 -4.18
C ASN A 12 -10.88 -11.61 -4.57
N GLU A 13 -11.10 -10.35 -4.95
CA GLU A 13 -10.02 -9.43 -5.30
C GLU A 13 -9.27 -8.95 -4.07
N PHE A 14 -10.00 -8.71 -2.98
CA PHE A 14 -9.44 -8.32 -1.70
C PHE A 14 -8.55 -9.42 -1.12
N GLU A 15 -8.97 -10.68 -1.11
CA GLU A 15 -8.16 -11.80 -0.60
C GLU A 15 -6.84 -11.98 -1.38
N VAL A 16 -6.87 -11.80 -2.70
CA VAL A 16 -5.67 -11.90 -3.54
C VAL A 16 -4.71 -10.78 -3.18
N LEU A 17 -5.21 -9.55 -3.10
CA LEU A 17 -4.41 -8.38 -2.76
C LEU A 17 -3.86 -8.48 -1.34
N GLU A 18 -4.67 -8.91 -0.37
CA GLU A 18 -4.26 -9.14 1.01
C GLU A 18 -3.09 -10.14 1.10
N LYS A 19 -3.17 -11.27 0.39
CA LYS A 19 -2.09 -12.28 0.38
C LYS A 19 -0.77 -11.73 -0.19
N GLU A 20 -0.84 -10.83 -1.16
CA GLU A 20 0.35 -10.17 -1.69
C GLU A 20 0.93 -9.15 -0.70
N LEU A 21 0.09 -8.27 -0.16
CA LEU A 21 0.50 -7.18 0.72
C LEU A 21 0.96 -7.69 2.10
N ALA A 22 0.43 -8.82 2.59
CA ALA A 22 0.83 -9.42 3.86
C ALA A 22 2.32 -9.80 3.95
N LYS A 23 3.01 -9.88 2.80
CA LYS A 23 4.45 -10.15 2.71
C LYS A 23 5.31 -8.91 2.93
N LEU A 24 4.72 -7.72 2.83
CA LEU A 24 5.40 -6.43 2.95
C LEU A 24 5.36 -6.00 4.42
N LYS A 25 6.52 -6.01 5.07
CA LYS A 25 6.66 -5.71 6.51
C LYS A 25 7.41 -4.42 6.78
N LEU A 26 8.14 -3.91 5.80
CA LEU A 26 9.00 -2.74 5.93
C LEU A 26 8.66 -1.73 4.84
N LEU A 27 8.84 -0.44 5.14
CA LEU A 27 8.70 0.66 4.18
C LEU A 27 9.44 0.37 2.86
N GLY A 28 10.70 -0.06 2.92
CA GLY A 28 11.48 -0.36 1.72
C GLY A 28 10.88 -1.47 0.84
N GLN A 29 10.19 -2.45 1.44
CA GLN A 29 9.52 -3.52 0.70
C GLN A 29 8.24 -2.99 0.03
N VAL A 30 7.51 -2.11 0.71
CA VAL A 30 6.32 -1.45 0.17
C VAL A 30 6.68 -0.59 -1.05
N LEU A 31 7.73 0.22 -0.94
CA LEU A 31 8.23 1.05 -2.05
C LEU A 31 8.75 0.21 -3.22
N ALA A 32 9.49 -0.86 -2.94
CA ALA A 32 9.99 -1.77 -3.97
C ALA A 32 8.84 -2.50 -4.70
N TRP A 33 7.83 -2.96 -3.95
CA TRP A 33 6.63 -3.57 -4.53
C TRP A 33 5.88 -2.59 -5.42
N ALA A 34 5.65 -1.36 -4.96
CA ALA A 34 4.94 -0.34 -5.73
C ALA A 34 5.71 0.07 -7.00
N GLY A 35 7.04 0.19 -6.92
CA GLY A 35 7.89 0.47 -8.07
C GLY A 35 7.99 -0.67 -9.09
N ALA A 36 7.69 -1.90 -8.68
CA ALA A 36 7.65 -3.08 -9.56
C ALA A 36 6.30 -3.29 -10.24
N GLN A 37 5.25 -2.56 -9.86
CA GLN A 37 3.94 -2.69 -10.47
C GLN A 37 3.96 -2.26 -11.96
N PRO A 38 3.14 -2.89 -12.82
CA PRO A 38 3.02 -2.48 -14.21
C PRO A 38 2.65 -0.99 -14.33
N LYS A 39 3.11 -0.34 -15.42
CA LYS A 39 2.77 1.07 -15.69
C LYS A 39 1.25 1.25 -15.70
N GLY A 40 0.77 2.24 -14.94
CA GLY A 40 -0.66 2.54 -14.82
C GLY A 40 -1.39 1.80 -13.69
N VAL A 41 -0.73 0.85 -13.01
CA VAL A 41 -1.25 0.22 -11.78
C VAL A 41 -0.94 1.09 -10.57
N CYS A 42 0.30 1.54 -10.43
CA CYS A 42 0.67 2.60 -9.49
C CYS A 42 0.99 3.89 -10.27
N LEU A 43 0.61 5.05 -9.72
CA LEU A 43 1.01 6.32 -10.32
C LEU A 43 2.52 6.58 -10.07
N PRO A 44 3.21 7.32 -10.96
CA PRO A 44 4.65 7.61 -10.83
C PRO A 44 5.04 8.31 -9.52
N GLN A 45 4.07 9.00 -8.90
CA GLN A 45 4.16 9.49 -7.52
C GLN A 45 3.87 8.30 -6.59
N ILE A 46 4.87 7.43 -6.43
CA ILE A 46 4.78 6.17 -5.67
C ILE A 46 4.43 6.44 -4.20
N VAL A 47 4.88 7.58 -3.68
CA VAL A 47 4.54 8.09 -2.35
C VAL A 47 3.78 9.39 -2.56
N ALA A 48 2.48 9.37 -2.28
CA ALA A 48 1.69 10.60 -2.31
C ALA A 48 2.08 11.53 -1.14
N GLU A 49 2.32 10.93 0.03
CA GLU A 49 2.73 11.62 1.26
C GLU A 49 3.38 10.61 2.22
N VAL A 50 4.35 11.05 3.03
CA VAL A 50 4.81 10.35 4.23
C VAL A 50 4.40 11.19 5.41
N VAL A 51 3.42 10.73 6.18
CA VAL A 51 3.01 11.41 7.41
C VAL A 51 3.78 10.80 8.57
N THR A 52 4.76 11.55 9.10
CA THR A 52 5.47 11.19 10.32
C THR A 52 4.60 11.57 11.52
N GLN A 53 4.04 10.58 12.22
CA GLN A 53 3.22 10.84 13.41
C GLN A 53 4.05 10.85 14.70
N ASP A 54 5.22 10.21 14.69
CA ASP A 54 6.30 10.27 15.69
C ASP A 54 7.59 9.71 15.06
N GLU A 55 8.77 9.86 15.68
CA GLU A 55 10.11 9.50 15.13
C GLU A 55 10.27 8.06 14.57
N PHE A 56 9.26 7.20 14.73
CA PHE A 56 9.28 5.77 14.38
C PHE A 56 8.04 5.27 13.61
N THR A 57 7.03 6.09 13.31
CA THR A 57 5.81 5.64 12.62
C THR A 57 5.59 6.41 11.32
N HIS A 58 5.51 5.68 10.21
CA HIS A 58 5.31 6.25 8.88
C HIS A 58 4.04 5.69 8.26
N ASP A 59 3.07 6.56 8.01
CA ASP A 59 1.93 6.24 7.14
C ASP A 59 2.36 6.43 5.68
N VAL A 60 2.22 5.38 4.88
CA VAL A 60 2.56 5.40 3.44
C VAL A 60 1.28 5.28 2.64
N VAL A 61 1.02 6.26 1.79
CA VAL A 61 -0.14 6.26 0.88
C VAL A 61 0.34 6.01 -0.55
N ILE A 62 -0.11 4.90 -1.13
CA ILE A 62 0.18 4.51 -2.53
C ILE A 62 -1.11 4.60 -3.35
N PRO A 63 -1.14 5.43 -4.41
CA PRO A 63 -2.22 5.37 -5.39
C PRO A 63 -2.14 4.05 -6.18
N TYR A 64 -3.21 3.25 -6.14
CA TYR A 64 -3.29 1.94 -6.77
C TYR A 64 -4.60 1.82 -7.56
N LYS A 65 -4.50 1.74 -8.89
CA LYS A 65 -5.64 1.77 -9.82
C LYS A 65 -6.53 2.99 -9.55
N ASP A 66 -7.75 2.78 -9.08
CA ASP A 66 -8.79 3.76 -8.78
C ASP A 66 -8.98 4.01 -7.27
N PHE A 67 -8.13 3.44 -6.42
CA PHE A 67 -8.16 3.63 -4.97
C PHE A 67 -6.77 3.85 -4.38
N PHE A 68 -6.69 3.98 -3.06
CA PHE A 68 -5.46 4.19 -2.32
C PHE A 68 -5.19 3.03 -1.36
N LEU A 69 -3.93 2.61 -1.29
CA LEU A 69 -3.43 1.70 -0.28
C LEU A 69 -2.74 2.52 0.82
N VAL A 70 -3.16 2.31 2.05
CA VAL A 70 -2.57 2.97 3.23
C VAL A 70 -1.85 1.92 4.05
N PHE A 71 -0.54 2.09 4.23
CA PHE A 71 0.29 1.21 5.03
C PHE A 71 0.69 1.93 6.31
N ASP A 72 0.39 1.30 7.43
CA ASP A 72 1.06 1.58 8.69
C ASP A 72 2.41 0.86 8.66
N THR A 73 3.49 1.63 8.55
CA THR A 73 4.86 1.12 8.63
C THR A 73 5.55 1.67 9.87
N THR A 74 5.30 0.98 11.00
CA THR A 74 6.16 0.96 12.20
C THR A 74 7.43 0.15 11.97
#